data_AF-A0A7S0Q2S7-F1
#
_entry.id   AF-A0A7S0Q2S7-F1
#
_cell.length_a   1.000
_cell.length_b   1.000
_cell.length_c   1.000
_cell.angle_alpha   90.00
_cell.angle_beta   90.00
_cell.angle_gamma   90.00
#
_symmetry.space_group_name_H-M   'P 1'
#
loop_
_entity.id
_entity.type
_entity.pdbx_description
1 polymer ?
#
loop_
_entity_poly.entity_id
_entity_poly.type
_entity_poly.pdbx_seq_one_letter_code
_entity_poly.pdbx_strand_id
1 'polypeptide(L)'
;LGGVILFAISTVASIVVPSERSRKGGGDAAARAAANRLLAVGLLLGALLGGMQLAALPLLRVFTPIPEVLRAARLPTIIGSLLQLINGLTFIGEGIMIGLGSFAALAAGQVVATAALLLALRFATSLP
;
A
#
# COMPACT_ATOMS: atom_id res chain seq x y z
N LEU A 1 8.08 7.48 -6.03
CA LEU A 1 6.84 7.83 -6.78
C LEU A 1 5.62 7.09 -6.24
N GLY A 2 5.61 5.75 -6.20
CA GLY A 2 4.46 4.99 -5.69
C GLY A 2 4.02 5.35 -4.27
N GLY A 3 4.96 5.56 -3.35
CA GLY A 3 4.64 5.97 -1.97
C GLY A 3 3.93 7.33 -1.87
N VAL A 4 4.26 8.31 -2.73
CA VAL A 4 3.63 9.64 -2.70
C VAL A 4 2.18 9.56 -3.18
N ILE A 5 1.94 8.81 -4.26
CA ILE A 5 0.60 8.61 -4.82
C ILE A 5 -0.30 7.84 -3.84
N LEU A 6 0.24 6.80 -3.20
CA LEU A 6 -0.49 6.04 -2.19
C LEU A 6 -0.76 6.85 -0.90
N PHE A 7 0.16 7.72 -0.52
CA PHE A 7 -0.07 8.63 0.60
C PHE A 7 -1.16 9.66 0.30
N ALA A 8 -1.18 10.19 -0.93
CA ALA A 8 -2.22 11.10 -1.37
C ALA A 8 -3.61 10.44 -1.33
N ILE A 9 -3.75 9.20 -1.81
CA ILE A 9 -5.05 8.51 -1.77
C ILE A 9 -5.47 8.13 -0.35
N SER A 10 -4.52 7.84 0.55
CA SER A 10 -4.80 7.66 1.99
C SER A 10 -5.44 8.91 2.59
N THR A 11 -4.91 10.09 2.26
CA THR A 11 -5.46 11.38 2.68
C THR A 11 -6.86 11.64 2.10
N VAL A 12 -7.07 11.28 0.82
CA VAL A 12 -8.41 11.36 0.22
C VAL A 12 -9.40 10.45 0.97
N ALA A 13 -8.98 9.23 1.32
CA ALA A 13 -9.82 8.29 2.05
C ALA A 13 -10.18 8.78 3.46
N SER A 14 -9.25 9.43 4.16
CA SER A 14 -9.50 9.98 5.51
C SER A 14 -10.47 11.17 5.51
N ILE A 15 -10.68 11.81 4.36
CA ILE A 15 -11.62 12.93 4.22
C ILE A 15 -12.96 12.45 3.66
N VAL A 16 -12.95 11.70 2.56
CA VAL A 16 -14.15 11.34 1.80
C VAL A 16 -15.05 10.41 2.59
N VAL A 17 -14.50 9.37 3.24
CA VAL A 17 -15.33 8.35 3.92
C VAL A 17 -16.07 8.93 5.13
N PRO A 18 -15.45 9.73 6.01
CA PRO A 18 -16.17 10.43 7.07
C PRO A 18 -17.15 11.48 6.54
N SER A 19 -16.82 12.16 5.44
CA SER A 19 -17.72 13.15 4.84
C SER A 19 -19.02 12.53 4.31
N GLU A 20 -18.95 11.37 3.65
CA GLU A 20 -20.13 10.64 3.17
C GLU A 20 -20.92 10.01 4.32
N ARG A 21 -20.26 9.69 5.43
CA ARG A 21 -20.93 9.25 6.66
C ARG A 21 -21.75 10.37 7.30
N SER A 22 -21.20 11.58 7.36
CA SER A 22 -21.79 12.73 8.07
C SER A 22 -22.70 13.60 7.19
N ARG A 23 -22.81 13.31 5.89
CA ARG A 23 -23.64 14.08 4.94
C ARG A 23 -25.13 13.96 5.27
N LYS A 24 -25.92 15.02 5.05
CA LYS A 24 -27.39 14.93 5.12
C LYS A 24 -27.92 13.92 4.08
N GLY A 25 -28.64 12.91 4.54
CA GLY A 25 -29.07 11.76 3.72
C GLY A 25 -27.97 10.72 3.45
N GLY A 26 -26.79 10.91 4.03
CA GLY A 26 -25.71 9.93 4.10
C GLY A 26 -25.90 8.94 5.26
N GLY A 27 -24.87 8.14 5.51
CA GLY A 27 -24.86 7.14 6.57
C GLY A 27 -23.86 6.03 6.30
N ASP A 28 -23.88 4.98 7.11
CA ASP A 28 -22.89 3.90 7.05
C ASP A 28 -22.88 3.18 5.70
N ALA A 29 -24.03 3.08 5.02
CA ALA A 29 -24.12 2.49 3.69
C ALA A 29 -23.40 3.33 2.61
N ALA A 30 -23.56 4.66 2.64
CA ALA A 30 -22.89 5.57 1.72
C ALA A 30 -21.38 5.61 1.97
N ALA A 31 -20.98 5.66 3.24
CA ALA A 31 -19.58 5.58 3.65
C ALA A 31 -18.92 4.26 3.19
N ARG A 32 -19.64 3.13 3.31
CA ARG A 32 -19.16 1.82 2.85
C ARG A 32 -19.04 1.74 1.33
N ALA A 33 -19.99 2.31 0.58
CA ALA A 33 -19.91 2.38 -0.87
C ALA A 33 -18.71 3.22 -1.33
N ALA A 34 -18.48 4.37 -0.68
CA ALA A 34 -17.31 5.20 -0.93
C ALA A 34 -16.00 4.47 -0.60
N ALA A 35 -15.93 3.79 0.56
CA ALA A 35 -14.80 2.97 0.96
C ALA A 35 -14.50 1.86 -0.06
N ASN A 36 -15.50 1.10 -0.49
CA ASN A 36 -15.34 0.03 -1.49
C ASN A 36 -14.80 0.56 -2.82
N ARG A 37 -15.32 1.72 -3.28
CA ARG A 37 -14.84 2.36 -4.50
C ARG A 37 -13.39 2.81 -4.36
N LEU A 38 -13.03 3.42 -3.23
CA LEU A 38 -11.64 3.81 -2.97
C LEU A 38 -10.72 2.59 -2.91
N LEU A 39 -11.11 1.50 -2.24
CA LEU A 39 -10.34 0.26 -2.21
C LEU A 39 -10.12 -0.32 -3.62
N ALA A 40 -11.15 -0.29 -4.48
CA ALA A 40 -10.99 -0.69 -5.88
C ALA A 40 -10.01 0.22 -6.64
N VAL A 41 -10.04 1.53 -6.41
CA VAL A 41 -9.05 2.47 -6.98
C VAL A 41 -7.65 2.18 -6.43
N GLY A 42 -7.51 1.88 -5.14
CA GLY A 42 -6.23 1.50 -4.54
C GLY A 42 -5.63 0.24 -5.15
N LEU A 43 -6.47 -0.77 -5.44
CA LEU A 43 -6.03 -1.98 -6.13
C LEU A 43 -5.55 -1.67 -7.55
N LEU A 44 -6.31 -0.87 -8.31
CA LEU A 44 -5.94 -0.47 -9.67
C LEU A 44 -4.66 0.36 -9.70
N LEU A 45 -4.51 1.32 -8.79
CA LEU A 45 -3.29 2.11 -8.65
C LEU A 45 -2.10 1.25 -8.21
N GLY A 46 -2.32 0.32 -7.28
CA GLY A 46 -1.30 -0.66 -6.88
C GLY A 46 -0.82 -1.50 -8.07
N ALA A 47 -1.75 -1.97 -8.90
CA ALA A 47 -1.44 -2.74 -10.10
C ALA A 47 -0.67 -1.91 -11.13
N LEU A 48 -1.13 -0.68 -11.39
CA LEU A 48 -0.48 0.24 -12.32
C LEU A 48 0.94 0.58 -11.86
N LEU A 49 1.11 0.91 -10.58
CA LEU A 49 2.41 1.25 -10.01
C LEU A 49 3.36 0.05 -9.98
N GLY A 50 2.86 -1.15 -9.67
CA GLY A 50 3.64 -2.38 -9.75
C GLY A 50 4.07 -2.69 -11.19
N GLY A 51 3.18 -2.51 -12.16
CA GLY A 51 3.49 -2.63 -13.59
C GLY A 51 4.54 -1.61 -14.04
N MET A 52 4.40 -0.35 -13.63
CA MET A 52 5.40 0.70 -13.90
C MET A 52 6.76 0.38 -13.26
N GLN A 53 6.77 -0.18 -12.05
CA GLN A 53 8.01 -0.61 -11.38
C GLN A 53 8.72 -1.73 -12.15
N LEU A 54 7.96 -2.70 -12.70
CA LEU A 54 8.53 -3.72 -13.57
C LEU A 54 9.02 -3.13 -14.90
N ALA A 55 8.25 -2.23 -15.51
CA ALA A 55 8.64 -1.56 -16.75
C ALA A 55 9.87 -0.65 -16.57
N ALA A 56 10.15 -0.20 -15.35
CA ALA A 56 11.31 0.62 -15.00
C ALA A 56 12.60 -0.18 -14.74
N LEU A 57 12.57 -1.52 -14.70
CA LEU A 57 13.78 -2.36 -14.61
C LEU A 57 14.90 -1.99 -15.60
N PRO A 58 14.64 -1.79 -16.91
CA PRO A 58 15.68 -1.37 -17.86
C PRO A 58 16.30 -0.02 -17.51
N LEU A 59 15.56 0.89 -16.85
CA LEU A 59 16.05 2.20 -16.45
C LEU A 59 17.15 2.11 -15.37
N LEU A 60 17.22 1.01 -14.60
CA LEU A 60 18.30 0.79 -13.63
C LEU A 60 19.70 0.83 -14.26
N ARG A 61 19.83 0.49 -15.54
CA ARG A 61 21.09 0.57 -16.30
C ARG A 61 21.62 2.00 -16.44
N VAL A 62 20.76 3.01 -16.32
CA VAL A 62 21.15 4.43 -16.33
C VAL A 62 21.78 4.82 -14.99
N PHE A 63 21.31 4.22 -13.88
CA PHE A 63 21.79 4.54 -12.53
C PHE A 63 23.02 3.74 -12.13
N THR A 64 23.18 2.51 -12.64
CA THR A 64 24.36 1.70 -12.37
C THR A 64 24.70 0.78 -13.55
N PRO A 65 25.98 0.76 -14.00
CA PRO A 65 26.43 -0.17 -15.03
C PRO A 65 26.83 -1.55 -14.45
N ILE A 66 26.82 -1.76 -13.13
CA ILE A 66 27.36 -2.97 -12.49
C ILE A 66 26.39 -4.17 -12.68
N PRO A 67 26.81 -5.25 -13.37
CA PRO A 67 25.94 -6.40 -13.68
C PRO A 67 25.41 -7.14 -12.45
N GLU A 68 26.18 -7.19 -11.36
CA GLU A 68 25.83 -7.83 -10.10
C GLU A 68 24.67 -7.10 -9.42
N VAL A 69 24.71 -5.77 -9.43
CA VAL A 69 23.65 -4.92 -8.86
C VAL A 69 22.36 -5.07 -9.66
N LEU A 70 22.45 -5.10 -10.99
CA LEU A 70 21.29 -5.33 -11.86
C LEU A 70 20.64 -6.70 -11.64
N ARG A 71 21.45 -7.75 -11.40
CA ARG A 71 20.94 -9.09 -11.07
C ARG A 71 20.28 -9.11 -9.69
N ALA A 72 20.95 -8.55 -8.69
CA ALA A 72 20.44 -8.48 -7.32
C ALA A 72 19.13 -7.67 -7.22
N ALA A 73 18.97 -6.61 -8.02
CA ALA A 73 17.79 -5.75 -8.01
C ALA A 73 16.53 -6.39 -8.61
N ARG A 74 16.65 -7.44 -9.44
CA ARG A 74 15.48 -8.07 -10.11
C ARG A 74 14.49 -8.66 -9.12
N LEU A 75 14.99 -9.49 -8.19
CA LEU A 75 14.13 -10.19 -7.25
C LEU A 75 13.38 -9.22 -6.31
N PRO A 76 14.04 -8.23 -5.68
CA PRO A 76 13.35 -7.18 -4.92
C PRO A 76 12.35 -6.38 -5.75
N THR A 77 12.65 -6.13 -7.03
CA THR A 77 11.72 -5.38 -7.89
C THR A 77 10.46 -6.17 -8.19
N ILE A 78 10.58 -7.48 -8.46
CA ILE A 78 9.44 -8.37 -8.68
C ILE A 78 8.60 -8.48 -7.40
N ILE A 79 9.23 -8.77 -6.26
CA ILE A 79 8.55 -8.85 -4.97
C ILE A 79 7.85 -7.52 -4.66
N GLY A 80 8.55 -6.40 -4.82
CA GLY A 80 8.00 -5.05 -4.61
C GLY A 80 6.80 -4.75 -5.50
N SER A 81 6.84 -5.18 -6.77
CA SER A 81 5.71 -4.98 -7.70
C SER A 81 4.44 -5.73 -7.27
N LEU A 82 4.59 -6.94 -6.72
CA LEU A 82 3.48 -7.72 -6.18
C LEU A 82 2.96 -7.11 -4.87
N LEU A 83 3.88 -6.68 -4.00
CA LEU A 83 3.54 -5.98 -2.76
C LEU A 83 2.83 -4.65 -3.02
N GLN A 84 3.06 -4.02 -4.18
CA GLN A 84 2.43 -2.74 -4.51
C GLN A 84 0.89 -2.83 -4.58
N LEU A 85 0.33 -4.00 -4.94
CA LEU A 85 -1.10 -4.28 -4.88
C LEU A 85 -1.63 -4.22 -3.44
N ILE A 86 -0.91 -4.89 -2.54
CA ILE A 86 -1.25 -4.95 -1.12
C ILE A 86 -1.09 -3.56 -0.50
N ASN A 87 0.01 -2.86 -0.81
CA ASN A 87 0.25 -1.49 -0.36
C ASN A 87 -0.91 -0.58 -0.76
N GLY A 88 -1.39 -0.65 -2.01
CA GLY A 88 -2.53 0.17 -2.45
C GLY A 88 -3.78 0.02 -1.59
N LEU A 89 -4.09 -1.21 -1.16
CA LEU A 89 -5.20 -1.50 -0.26
C LEU A 89 -4.92 -1.02 1.17
N THR A 90 -3.73 -1.33 1.70
CA THR A 90 -3.33 -0.98 3.07
C THR A 90 -3.34 0.52 3.30
N PHE A 91 -2.78 1.32 2.39
CA PHE A 91 -2.75 2.79 2.52
C PHE A 91 -4.17 3.40 2.55
N ILE A 92 -5.09 2.87 1.76
CA ILE A 92 -6.50 3.32 1.77
C ILE A 92 -7.22 2.88 3.03
N GLY A 93 -7.04 1.62 3.45
CA GLY A 93 -7.58 1.11 4.71
C GLY A 93 -7.12 1.92 5.90
N GLU A 94 -5.83 2.27 5.95
CA GLU A 94 -5.26 3.16 6.95
C GLU A 94 -5.92 4.53 6.93
N GLY A 95 -6.04 5.13 5.75
CA GLY A 95 -6.71 6.42 5.57
C GLY A 95 -8.16 6.41 6.07
N ILE A 96 -8.92 5.37 5.75
CA ILE A 96 -10.30 5.18 6.23
C ILE A 96 -10.34 5.14 7.75
N MET A 97 -9.48 4.31 8.37
CA MET A 97 -9.46 4.17 9.83
C MET A 97 -9.01 5.47 10.52
N ILE A 98 -8.05 6.20 9.95
CA ILE A 98 -7.64 7.53 10.44
C ILE A 98 -8.82 8.50 10.36
N GLY A 99 -9.51 8.55 9.22
CA GLY A 99 -10.66 9.44 9.02
C GLY A 99 -11.82 9.15 9.97
N LEU A 100 -12.03 7.88 10.31
CA LEU A 100 -13.07 7.46 11.25
C LEU A 100 -12.63 7.49 12.72
N GLY A 101 -11.38 7.88 13.02
CA GLY A 101 -10.83 7.95 14.37
C GLY A 101 -10.51 6.59 15.02
N SER A 102 -10.39 5.52 14.24
CA SER A 102 -10.15 4.15 14.72
C SER A 102 -8.66 3.86 14.97
N PHE A 103 -8.01 4.67 15.79
CA PHE A 103 -6.56 4.60 16.02
C PHE A 103 -6.10 3.35 16.76
N ALA A 104 -6.94 2.79 17.64
CA ALA A 104 -6.61 1.58 18.38
C ALA A 104 -6.51 0.35 17.45
N ALA A 105 -7.45 0.21 16.51
CA ALA A 105 -7.45 -0.87 15.51
C ALA A 105 -6.24 -0.74 14.57
N LEU A 106 -5.92 0.49 14.16
CA LEU A 106 -4.71 0.80 13.40
C LEU A 106 -3.43 0.38 14.13
N ALA A 107 -3.27 0.83 15.37
CA ALA A 107 -2.09 0.52 16.17
C ALA A 107 -1.92 -1.00 16.35
N ALA A 108 -3.00 -1.72 16.64
CA ALA A 108 -2.98 -3.18 16.72
C ALA A 108 -2.53 -3.81 15.40
N GLY A 109 -3.06 -3.34 14.26
CA GLY A 109 -2.64 -3.79 12.94
C GLY A 109 -1.14 -3.59 12.68
N GLN A 110 -0.60 -2.41 13.03
CA GLN A 110 0.82 -2.11 12.86
C GLN A 110 1.72 -2.96 13.76
N VAL A 111 1.29 -3.20 15.01
CA VAL A 111 2.02 -4.08 15.93
C VAL A 111 2.05 -5.50 15.39
N VAL A 112 0.92 -6.04 14.92
CA VAL A 112 0.85 -7.38 14.33
C VAL A 112 1.71 -7.47 13.07
N ALA A 113 1.65 -6.48 12.18
CA ALA A 113 2.47 -6.43 10.97
C ALA A 113 3.98 -6.39 11.31
N THR A 114 4.36 -5.59 12.29
CA THR A 114 5.75 -5.49 12.76
C THR A 114 6.22 -6.81 13.36
N ALA A 115 5.41 -7.44 14.20
CA ALA A 115 5.72 -8.75 14.78
C ALA A 115 5.87 -9.83 13.70
N ALA A 116 4.97 -9.86 12.71
CA ALA A 116 5.05 -10.76 11.58
C ALA A 116 6.33 -10.55 10.74
N LEU A 117 6.72 -9.29 10.50
CA LEU A 117 7.97 -8.97 9.82
C LEU A 117 9.19 -9.47 10.61
N LEU A 118 9.24 -9.23 11.93
CA LEU A 118 10.33 -9.70 12.78
C LEU A 118 10.43 -11.23 12.80
N LEU A 119 9.28 -11.92 12.83
CA LEU A 119 9.24 -13.38 12.73
C LEU A 119 9.74 -13.86 11.37
N ALA A 120 9.24 -13.28 10.26
CA ALA A 120 9.65 -13.64 8.91
C ALA A 120 11.16 -13.43 8.70
N LEU A 121 11.72 -12.33 9.23
CA LEU A 121 13.16 -12.08 9.19
C LEU A 121 13.94 -13.14 9.98
N ARG A 122 13.50 -13.48 11.19
CA ARG A 122 14.14 -14.56 11.97
C ARG A 122 14.16 -15.88 11.20
N PHE A 123 13.05 -16.27 10.59
CA PHE A 123 12.96 -17.49 9.80
C PHE A 123 13.86 -17.44 8.55
N ALA A 124 13.87 -16.31 7.83
CA ALA A 124 14.71 -16.13 6.65
C ALA A 124 16.21 -16.18 6.98
N THR A 125 16.63 -15.62 8.12
CA THR A 125 18.03 -15.69 8.58
C THR A 125 18.43 -17.05 9.17
N SER A 126 17.45 -17.92 9.46
CA SER A 126 17.69 -19.27 10.01
C SER A 126 17.77 -20.37 8.95
N LEU A 127 17.54 -20.04 7.67
CA LEU A 127 17.76 -20.95 6.55
C LEU A 127 19.22 -20.84 6.09
N PRO A 128 19.94 -21.98 5.92
CA PRO A 128 21.35 -22.01 5.57
C PRO A 128 21.66 -21.47 4.16
#